data_AF-B7JSV0-F1
#
_entry.id   AF-B7JSV0-F1
#
_cell.length_a   1.000
_cell.length_b   1.000
_cell.length_c   1.000
_cell.angle_alpha   90.00
_cell.angle_beta   90.00
_cell.angle_gamma   90.00
#
_symmetry.space_group_name_H-M   'P 1'
#
loop_
_entity.id
_entity.type
_entity.pdbx_description
1 polymer ?
#
loop_
_entity_poly.entity_id
_entity_poly.type
_entity_poly.pdbx_seq_one_letter_code
_entity_poly.pdbx_strand_id
1 'polypeptide(L)'
;MNTKLIIVEGLPGFGKSTTAQLINDILSQNKIEVELFLEGNLNHPADYDSVSCFNKFEFDRLLSNSGDFKEVLLKRVLKKGSNYLLPYRKIKNEFGDQFSDELFNDISRNDIYELPFDKNVELIADKWQDFAEIALEDDKVYIFECCFIQNPLTIGMIKYGEQKEKIINYVMKVAKIIENLNPMLFYVEQDDLEFSFRKALKERNPEWSTGIVDYYTNQGYGKEHNHSGVEGAIKVLEARRNLELEIFDMLKMKKEKINNTKYEIDSYRSMLKDKLTIQMVK
;
A
#
# COMPACT_ATOMS: atom_id res chain seq x y z
N MET A 1 19.35 16.77 -0.24
CA MET A 1 19.05 15.36 -0.58
C MET A 1 18.41 15.35 -1.95
N ASN A 2 18.84 14.51 -2.90
CA ASN A 2 18.36 14.55 -4.29
C ASN A 2 17.18 13.58 -4.57
N THR A 3 16.50 13.06 -3.55
CA THR A 3 15.28 12.24 -3.74
C THR A 3 14.07 13.05 -3.34
N LYS A 4 12.96 12.87 -4.07
CA LYS A 4 11.63 13.36 -3.70
C LYS A 4 10.75 12.27 -3.08
N LEU A 5 11.16 11.00 -3.16
CA LEU A 5 10.37 9.87 -2.67
C LEU A 5 11.23 8.82 -1.98
N ILE A 6 10.84 8.45 -0.76
CA ILE A 6 11.34 7.31 -0.02
C ILE A 6 10.20 6.31 0.14
N ILE A 7 10.49 5.04 -0.13
CA ILE A 7 9.51 3.95 -0.06
C ILE A 7 10.01 2.94 0.96
N VAL A 8 9.12 2.47 1.85
CA VAL A 8 9.39 1.44 2.85
C VAL A 8 8.51 0.23 2.58
N GLU A 9 9.14 -0.89 2.23
CA GLU A 9 8.50 -2.16 1.86
C GLU A 9 8.99 -3.31 2.74
N GLY A 10 8.30 -4.45 2.69
CA GLY A 10 8.61 -5.66 3.46
C GLY A 10 7.37 -6.41 3.91
N LEU A 11 7.56 -7.53 4.60
CA LEU A 11 6.44 -8.38 5.00
C LEU A 11 5.71 -7.91 6.28
N PRO A 12 4.45 -8.33 6.49
CA PRO A 12 3.73 -8.08 7.74
C PRO A 12 4.55 -8.50 8.97
N GLY A 13 4.62 -7.62 9.98
CA GLY A 13 5.39 -7.87 11.21
C GLY A 13 6.89 -7.52 11.16
N PHE A 14 7.42 -7.12 10.00
CA PHE A 14 8.86 -6.87 9.87
C PHE A 14 9.32 -5.51 10.42
N GLY A 15 8.38 -4.58 10.71
CA GLY A 15 8.68 -3.27 11.30
C GLY A 15 8.69 -2.11 10.30
N LYS A 16 7.87 -2.19 9.25
CA LYS A 16 7.73 -1.15 8.22
C LYS A 16 7.34 0.21 8.79
N SER A 17 6.26 0.28 9.57
CA SER A 17 5.77 1.55 10.16
C SER A 17 6.80 2.17 11.09
N THR A 18 7.48 1.35 11.90
CA THR A 18 8.61 1.80 12.73
C THR A 18 9.74 2.37 11.88
N THR A 19 10.09 1.70 10.77
CA THR A 19 11.14 2.15 9.86
C THR A 19 10.77 3.47 9.20
N ALA A 20 9.55 3.60 8.68
CA ALA A 20 9.06 4.81 8.04
C ALA A 20 9.04 6.00 9.03
N GLN A 21 8.59 5.78 10.27
CA GLN A 21 8.62 6.79 11.33
C GLN A 21 10.05 7.21 11.69
N LEU A 22 10.98 6.26 11.82
CA LEU A 22 12.38 6.57 12.13
C LEU A 22 13.04 7.38 11.00
N ILE A 23 12.77 7.04 9.73
CA ILE A 23 13.26 7.82 8.58
C ILE A 23 12.69 9.25 8.65
N ASN A 24 11.38 9.39 8.87
CA ASN A 24 10.72 10.69 9.03
C ASN A 24 11.37 11.54 10.13
N ASP A 25 11.62 10.95 11.31
CA ASP A 25 12.27 11.64 12.43
C ASP A 25 13.70 12.05 12.10
N ILE A 26 14.48 11.17 11.45
CA ILE A 26 15.86 11.44 11.06
C ILE A 26 15.92 12.62 10.09
N LEU A 27 15.08 12.62 9.06
CA LEU A 27 15.05 13.69 8.06
C LEU A 27 14.56 15.02 8.65
N SER A 28 13.51 14.97 9.48
CA SER A 28 13.00 16.14 10.21
C SER A 28 14.08 16.77 11.11
N GLN A 29 14.86 15.95 11.83
CA GLN A 29 15.99 16.42 12.65
C GLN A 29 17.09 17.12 11.83
N ASN A 30 17.21 16.75 10.55
CA ASN A 30 18.11 17.40 9.60
C ASN A 30 17.47 18.56 8.83
N LYS A 31 16.31 19.05 9.29
CA LYS A 31 15.56 20.18 8.71
C LYS A 31 15.14 19.96 7.24
N ILE A 32 14.90 18.71 6.86
CA ILE A 32 14.32 18.37 5.56
C ILE A 32 12.81 18.32 5.74
N GLU A 33 12.08 19.03 4.88
CA GLU A 33 10.62 18.97 4.85
C GLU A 33 10.17 17.60 4.34
N VAL A 34 9.38 16.90 5.14
CA VAL A 34 8.95 15.52 4.89
C VAL A 34 7.46 15.36 5.11
N GLU A 35 6.83 14.51 4.29
CA GLU A 35 5.44 14.11 4.48
C GLU A 35 5.33 12.58 4.47
N LEU A 36 4.89 12.02 5.60
CA LEU A 36 4.81 10.58 5.83
C LEU A 36 3.38 10.06 5.60
N PHE A 37 3.27 9.04 4.75
CA PHE A 37 2.03 8.33 4.48
C PHE A 37 2.17 6.86 4.87
N LEU A 38 1.43 6.49 5.91
CA LEU A 38 1.35 5.11 6.42
C LEU A 38 0.28 4.31 5.68
N GLU A 39 0.40 2.98 5.74
CA GLU A 39 -0.65 2.05 5.30
C GLU A 39 -1.99 2.40 5.97
N GLY A 40 -3.10 2.42 5.23
CA GLY A 40 -4.41 2.82 5.78
C GLY A 40 -4.75 4.30 5.61
N ASN A 41 -3.84 5.13 5.08
CA ASN A 41 -4.08 6.57 4.97
C ASN A 41 -5.08 6.88 3.85
N LEU A 42 -6.30 7.26 4.23
CA LEU A 42 -7.37 7.64 3.28
C LEU A 42 -7.00 8.84 2.38
N ASN A 43 -6.00 9.64 2.75
CA ASN A 43 -5.49 10.77 1.97
C ASN A 43 -4.17 10.44 1.22
N HIS A 44 -3.80 9.16 1.09
CA HIS A 44 -2.59 8.77 0.37
C HIS A 44 -2.59 9.34 -1.07
N PRO A 45 -1.54 10.07 -1.50
CA PRO A 45 -1.56 10.78 -2.77
C PRO A 45 -1.39 9.84 -3.97
N ALA A 46 -0.79 8.66 -3.75
CA ALA A 46 -0.51 7.66 -4.78
C ALA A 46 -1.29 6.34 -4.62
N ASP A 47 -2.28 6.28 -3.71
CA ASP A 47 -3.07 5.08 -3.48
C ASP A 47 -4.56 5.44 -3.26
N TYR A 48 -5.42 4.43 -3.37
CA TYR A 48 -6.86 4.54 -3.16
C TYR A 48 -7.30 3.62 -2.01
N ASP A 49 -7.08 4.05 -0.78
CA ASP A 49 -7.61 3.33 0.38
C ASP A 49 -9.11 3.64 0.55
N SER A 50 -9.92 2.58 0.48
CA SER A 50 -11.36 2.63 0.69
C SER A 50 -12.06 3.64 -0.24
N VAL A 51 -11.79 3.51 -1.54
CA VAL A 51 -12.36 4.31 -2.62
C VAL A 51 -12.97 3.39 -3.65
N SER A 52 -14.25 3.62 -3.97
CA SER A 52 -14.96 2.85 -4.99
C SER A 52 -14.88 3.50 -6.34
N CYS A 53 -14.81 2.70 -7.40
CA CYS A 53 -14.85 3.17 -8.78
C CYS A 53 -16.14 2.70 -9.46
N PHE A 54 -16.88 3.66 -10.03
CA PHE A 54 -18.07 3.40 -10.82
C PHE A 54 -17.90 3.94 -12.24
N ASN A 55 -18.58 3.33 -13.20
CA ASN A 55 -18.89 4.03 -14.45
C ASN A 55 -20.10 4.97 -14.26
N LYS A 56 -20.40 5.78 -15.28
CA LYS A 56 -21.51 6.74 -15.21
C LYS A 56 -22.85 6.09 -14.86
N PHE A 57 -23.20 4.98 -15.50
CA PHE A 57 -24.48 4.31 -15.30
C PHE A 57 -24.60 3.74 -13.88
N GLU A 58 -23.54 3.10 -13.39
CA GLU A 58 -23.50 2.57 -12.02
C GLU A 58 -23.61 3.67 -10.99
N PHE A 59 -22.94 4.80 -11.22
CA PHE A 59 -23.00 5.95 -10.31
C PHE A 59 -24.39 6.60 -10.33
N ASP A 60 -25.01 6.80 -11.50
CA ASP A 60 -26.37 7.33 -11.61
C ASP A 60 -27.40 6.42 -10.90
N ARG A 61 -27.20 5.10 -10.97
CA ARG A 61 -28.00 4.12 -10.21
C ARG A 61 -27.78 4.23 -8.71
N LEU A 62 -26.52 4.36 -8.26
CA LEU A 62 -26.20 4.59 -6.85
C LEU A 62 -26.89 5.84 -6.32
N LEU A 63 -26.83 6.96 -7.05
CA LEU A 63 -27.47 8.22 -6.69
C LEU A 63 -29.00 8.13 -6.58
N SER A 64 -29.62 7.25 -7.39
CA SER A 64 -31.06 7.02 -7.34
C SER A 64 -31.49 6.25 -6.08
N ASN A 65 -30.57 5.46 -5.52
CA ASN A 65 -30.82 4.61 -4.34
C ASN A 65 -30.21 5.17 -3.04
N SER A 66 -29.46 6.27 -3.10
CA SER A 66 -28.73 6.81 -1.94
C SER A 66 -29.57 7.66 -0.98
N GLY A 67 -30.86 7.86 -1.26
CA GLY A 67 -31.76 8.69 -0.44
C GLY A 67 -31.17 10.08 -0.17
N ASP A 68 -31.17 10.49 1.10
CA ASP A 68 -30.69 11.80 1.56
C ASP A 68 -29.18 12.03 1.31
N PHE A 69 -28.41 10.97 1.04
CA PHE A 69 -26.98 11.09 0.73
C PHE A 69 -26.67 11.48 -0.71
N LYS A 70 -27.66 11.56 -1.60
CA LYS A 70 -27.45 11.87 -3.01
C LYS A 70 -26.56 13.10 -3.24
N GLU A 71 -26.88 14.21 -2.56
CA GLU A 71 -26.12 15.46 -2.69
C GLU A 71 -24.71 15.36 -2.09
N VAL A 72 -24.52 14.56 -1.03
CA VAL A 72 -23.21 14.29 -0.44
C VAL A 72 -22.35 13.50 -1.43
N LEU A 73 -22.89 12.42 -2.02
CA LEU A 73 -22.18 11.60 -2.99
C LEU A 73 -21.78 12.42 -4.23
N LEU A 74 -22.69 13.25 -4.75
CA LEU A 74 -22.41 14.14 -5.88
C LEU A 74 -21.28 15.15 -5.60
N LYS A 75 -21.19 15.67 -4.37
CA LYS A 75 -20.12 16.61 -3.99
C LYS A 75 -18.78 15.93 -3.72
N ARG A 76 -18.80 14.67 -3.30
CA ARG A 76 -17.61 13.93 -2.86
C ARG A 76 -16.98 13.09 -3.96
N VAL A 77 -17.71 12.77 -5.03
CA VAL A 77 -17.19 11.99 -6.14
C VAL A 77 -16.17 12.79 -6.95
N LEU A 78 -15.04 12.16 -7.26
CA LEU A 78 -14.07 12.66 -8.22
C LEU A 78 -14.35 12.00 -9.58
N LYS A 79 -14.67 12.81 -10.59
CA LYS A 79 -14.77 12.32 -11.96
C LYS A 79 -13.41 12.39 -12.64
N LYS A 80 -12.86 11.23 -13.05
CA LYS A 80 -11.62 11.13 -13.82
C LYS A 80 -11.85 10.30 -15.08
N GLY A 81 -11.87 10.97 -16.23
CA GLY A 81 -12.28 10.35 -17.50
C GLY A 81 -13.71 9.79 -17.43
N SER A 82 -13.84 8.48 -17.64
CA SER A 82 -15.10 7.73 -17.53
C SER A 82 -15.38 7.18 -16.12
N ASN A 83 -14.41 7.28 -15.20
CA ASN A 83 -14.49 6.73 -13.86
C ASN A 83 -15.04 7.78 -12.87
N TYR A 84 -15.87 7.31 -11.95
CA TYR A 84 -16.44 8.06 -10.83
C TYR A 84 -15.89 7.46 -9.53
N LEU A 85 -14.95 8.16 -8.92
CA LEU A 85 -14.18 7.70 -7.77
C LEU A 85 -14.77 8.28 -6.48
N LEU A 86 -15.29 7.42 -5.60
CA LEU A 86 -16.02 7.82 -4.41
C LEU A 86 -15.30 7.36 -3.14
N PRO A 87 -14.75 8.28 -2.32
CA PRO A 87 -14.02 7.94 -1.10
C PRO A 87 -14.97 7.59 0.05
N TYR A 88 -15.61 6.43 -0.03
CA TYR A 88 -16.76 6.07 0.79
C TYR A 88 -16.43 5.96 2.29
N ARG A 89 -15.20 5.56 2.66
CA ARG A 89 -14.79 5.51 4.07
C ARG A 89 -14.63 6.90 4.67
N LYS A 90 -14.18 7.90 3.91
CA LYS A 90 -14.16 9.30 4.36
C LYS A 90 -15.57 9.79 4.65
N ILE A 91 -16.51 9.45 3.78
CA ILE A 91 -17.93 9.81 3.95
C ILE A 91 -18.49 9.12 5.21
N LYS A 92 -18.29 7.81 5.39
CA LYS A 92 -18.71 7.10 6.62
C LYS A 92 -18.10 7.72 7.88
N ASN A 93 -16.82 8.08 7.87
CA ASN A 93 -16.16 8.70 9.02
C ASN A 93 -16.73 10.08 9.37
N GLU A 94 -17.15 10.86 8.36
CA GLU A 94 -17.73 12.19 8.54
C GLU A 94 -19.18 12.13 9.04
N PHE A 95 -19.99 11.22 8.51
CA PHE A 95 -21.43 11.16 8.77
C PHE A 95 -21.84 10.08 9.79
N GLY A 96 -20.93 9.19 10.16
CA GLY A 96 -21.16 8.15 11.17
C GLY A 96 -22.37 7.27 10.84
N ASP A 97 -23.25 7.10 11.82
CA ASP A 97 -24.46 6.26 11.71
C ASP A 97 -25.49 6.79 10.72
N GLN A 98 -25.42 8.07 10.33
CA GLN A 98 -26.28 8.60 9.28
C GLN A 98 -25.99 7.92 7.94
N PHE A 99 -24.72 7.59 7.68
CA PHE A 99 -24.35 6.82 6.50
C PHE A 99 -24.60 5.34 6.75
N SER A 100 -25.78 4.86 6.33
CA SER A 100 -26.24 3.50 6.66
C SER A 100 -25.25 2.42 6.24
N ASP A 101 -25.23 1.32 7.00
CA ASP A 101 -24.35 0.19 6.68
C ASP A 101 -24.77 -0.49 5.37
N GLU A 102 -26.05 -0.43 5.00
CA GLU A 102 -26.53 -0.89 3.69
C GLU A 102 -25.89 -0.09 2.55
N LEU A 103 -25.92 1.25 2.61
CA LEU A 103 -25.31 2.10 1.60
C LEU A 103 -23.79 1.94 1.58
N PHE A 104 -23.16 1.83 2.76
CA PHE A 104 -21.73 1.54 2.87
C PHE A 104 -21.36 0.24 2.17
N ASN A 105 -22.09 -0.84 2.44
CA ASN A 105 -21.84 -2.15 1.86
C ASN A 105 -22.04 -2.12 0.34
N ASP A 106 -23.11 -1.51 -0.16
CA ASP A 106 -23.38 -1.39 -1.59
C ASP A 106 -22.27 -0.64 -2.34
N ILE A 107 -21.73 0.42 -1.74
CA ILE A 107 -20.63 1.18 -2.32
C ILE A 107 -19.32 0.39 -2.28
N SER A 108 -19.00 -0.22 -1.15
CA SER A 108 -17.73 -0.95 -0.93
C SER A 108 -17.54 -2.15 -1.85
N ARG A 109 -18.62 -2.72 -2.42
CA ARG A 109 -18.53 -3.77 -3.45
C ARG A 109 -17.78 -3.36 -4.72
N ASN A 110 -17.67 -2.05 -4.96
CA ASN A 110 -16.94 -1.48 -6.09
C ASN A 110 -15.62 -0.83 -5.64
N ASP A 111 -15.14 -1.17 -4.44
CA ASP A 111 -13.81 -0.72 -3.97
C ASP A 111 -12.73 -1.11 -5.00
N ILE A 112 -11.76 -0.22 -5.20
CA ILE A 112 -10.71 -0.39 -6.21
C ILE A 112 -9.90 -1.68 -6.00
N TYR A 113 -9.77 -2.17 -4.77
CA TYR A 113 -9.12 -3.44 -4.45
C TYR A 113 -10.02 -4.67 -4.61
N GLU A 114 -11.31 -4.48 -4.92
CA GLU A 114 -12.28 -5.53 -5.25
C GLU A 114 -12.54 -5.64 -6.77
N LEU A 115 -12.01 -4.71 -7.58
CA LEU A 115 -12.13 -4.71 -9.04
C LEU A 115 -11.21 -5.74 -9.71
N PRO A 116 -11.54 -6.20 -10.94
CA PRO A 116 -10.65 -7.05 -11.73
C PRO A 116 -9.22 -6.50 -11.78
N PHE A 117 -8.23 -7.39 -11.67
CA PHE A 117 -6.82 -7.04 -11.54
C PHE A 117 -6.35 -5.96 -12.52
N ASP A 118 -6.63 -6.12 -13.82
CA ASP A 118 -6.20 -5.17 -14.84
C ASP A 118 -6.81 -3.76 -14.65
N LYS A 119 -8.05 -3.68 -14.12
CA LYS A 119 -8.69 -2.40 -13.81
C LYS A 119 -8.09 -1.74 -12.57
N ASN A 120 -7.73 -2.51 -11.55
CA ASN A 120 -6.97 -1.99 -10.40
C ASN A 120 -5.62 -1.42 -10.86
N VAL A 121 -4.87 -2.18 -11.68
CA VAL A 121 -3.58 -1.75 -12.24
C VAL A 121 -3.70 -0.45 -13.04
N GLU A 122 -4.78 -0.29 -13.83
CA GLU A 122 -5.08 0.94 -14.55
C GLU A 122 -5.24 2.13 -13.59
N LEU A 123 -6.17 2.02 -12.63
CA LEU A 123 -6.55 3.11 -11.73
C LEU A 123 -5.41 3.51 -10.77
N ILE A 124 -4.72 2.53 -10.19
CA ILE A 124 -3.64 2.80 -9.25
C ILE A 124 -2.42 3.38 -9.98
N ALA A 125 -2.05 2.87 -11.15
CA ALA A 125 -0.95 3.45 -11.92
C ALA A 125 -1.24 4.90 -12.34
N ASP A 126 -2.49 5.19 -12.73
CA ASP A 126 -2.94 6.55 -13.04
C ASP A 126 -2.89 7.48 -11.81
N LYS A 127 -3.15 6.96 -10.61
CA LYS A 127 -2.99 7.69 -9.35
C LYS A 127 -1.52 7.96 -8.98
N TRP A 128 -0.64 7.00 -9.23
CA TRP A 128 0.81 7.19 -9.11
C TRP A 128 1.34 8.25 -10.09
N GLN A 129 0.76 8.33 -11.29
CA GLN A 129 1.12 9.35 -12.29
C GLN A 129 0.76 10.75 -11.79
N ASP A 130 -0.46 10.96 -11.31
CA ASP A 130 -0.87 12.24 -10.71
C ASP A 130 0.06 12.65 -9.55
N PHE A 131 0.39 11.69 -8.68
CA PHE A 131 1.30 11.94 -7.57
C PHE A 131 2.70 12.34 -8.05
N ALA A 132 3.24 11.64 -9.05
CA ALA A 132 4.58 11.94 -9.55
C ALA A 132 4.67 13.36 -10.14
N GLU A 133 3.61 13.84 -10.80
CA GLU A 133 3.54 15.22 -11.30
C GLU A 133 3.56 16.24 -10.16
N ILE A 134 2.74 16.03 -9.12
CA ILE A 134 2.71 16.90 -7.93
C ILE A 134 4.06 16.90 -7.21
N ALA A 135 4.63 15.73 -6.97
CA ALA A 135 5.86 15.57 -6.19
C ALA A 135 7.11 16.13 -6.89
N LEU A 136 7.07 16.30 -8.22
CA LEU A 136 8.14 16.94 -8.97
C LEU A 136 8.19 18.46 -8.72
N GLU A 137 7.04 19.09 -8.47
CA GLU A 137 6.92 20.53 -8.25
C GLU A 137 7.06 20.90 -6.77
N ASP A 138 6.64 20.01 -5.86
CA ASP A 138 6.70 20.25 -4.42
C ASP A 138 8.15 20.27 -3.88
N ASP A 139 8.44 21.17 -2.93
CA ASP A 139 9.75 21.27 -2.26
C ASP A 139 9.84 20.45 -0.97
N LYS A 140 9.40 19.19 -1.02
CA LYS A 140 9.46 18.26 0.11
C LYS A 140 9.80 16.83 -0.33
N VAL A 141 10.09 15.98 0.64
CA VAL A 141 10.31 14.54 0.43
C VAL A 141 9.13 13.75 0.97
N TYR A 142 8.57 12.88 0.13
CA TYR A 142 7.49 11.98 0.52
C TYR A 142 8.07 10.67 1.07
N ILE A 143 7.45 10.14 2.12
CA ILE A 143 7.77 8.82 2.66
C ILE A 143 6.50 7.97 2.57
N PHE A 144 6.53 6.91 1.78
CA PHE A 144 5.42 5.97 1.67
C PHE A 144 5.76 4.64 2.32
N GLU A 145 4.83 4.13 3.12
CA GLU A 145 4.84 2.78 3.63
C GLU A 145 3.85 1.91 2.84
N CYS A 146 4.28 0.71 2.40
CA CYS A 146 3.43 -0.41 1.97
C CYS A 146 2.61 -0.30 0.67
N CYS A 147 2.83 0.65 -0.24
CA CYS A 147 1.96 0.81 -1.41
C CYS A 147 2.60 0.46 -2.78
N PHE A 148 3.92 0.27 -2.85
CA PHE A 148 4.66 0.13 -4.09
C PHE A 148 4.90 -1.33 -4.51
N ILE A 149 5.33 -2.18 -3.59
CA ILE A 149 5.51 -3.63 -3.81
C ILE A 149 4.36 -4.38 -3.13
N GLN A 150 4.07 -4.07 -1.87
CA GLN A 150 3.08 -4.80 -1.08
C GLN A 150 1.70 -4.85 -1.75
N ASN A 151 1.16 -3.72 -2.22
CA ASN A 151 -0.18 -3.67 -2.80
C ASN A 151 -0.29 -4.49 -4.11
N PRO A 152 0.61 -4.32 -5.10
CA PRO A 152 0.65 -5.18 -6.29
C PRO A 152 0.68 -6.68 -6.02
N LEU A 153 1.48 -7.14 -5.04
CA LEU A 153 1.52 -8.57 -4.70
C LEU A 153 0.29 -9.02 -3.90
N THR A 154 -0.24 -8.15 -3.04
CA THR A 154 -1.45 -8.47 -2.27
C THR A 154 -2.63 -8.68 -3.21
N ILE A 155 -2.84 -7.78 -4.18
CA ILE A 155 -3.95 -7.95 -5.13
C ILE A 155 -3.65 -9.01 -6.20
N GLY A 156 -2.45 -9.03 -6.77
CA GLY A 156 -2.09 -9.94 -7.85
C GLY A 156 -1.94 -11.38 -7.36
N MET A 157 -1.02 -11.63 -6.44
CA MET A 157 -0.69 -12.97 -5.97
C MET A 157 -1.74 -13.49 -4.98
N ILE A 158 -2.04 -12.72 -3.93
CA ILE A 158 -2.83 -13.23 -2.82
C ILE A 158 -4.32 -13.25 -3.17
N LYS A 159 -4.87 -12.15 -3.69
CA LYS A 159 -6.30 -12.07 -4.01
C LYS A 159 -6.66 -12.86 -5.27
N TYR A 160 -5.99 -12.60 -6.38
CA TYR A 160 -6.39 -13.14 -7.70
C TYR A 160 -5.59 -14.35 -8.18
N GLY A 161 -4.44 -14.68 -7.58
CA GLY A 161 -3.60 -15.80 -8.09
C GLY A 161 -3.04 -15.52 -9.48
N GLU A 162 -2.80 -14.24 -9.83
CA GLU A 162 -2.35 -13.85 -11.16
C GLU A 162 -0.95 -14.36 -11.49
N GLN A 163 -0.65 -14.47 -12.78
CA GLN A 163 0.66 -14.87 -13.27
C GLN A 163 1.75 -13.92 -12.78
N LYS A 164 2.87 -14.49 -12.35
CA LYS A 164 4.03 -13.76 -11.81
C LYS A 164 4.44 -12.59 -12.70
N GLU A 165 4.46 -12.79 -14.01
CA GLU A 165 4.87 -11.80 -15.02
C GLU A 165 3.97 -10.57 -15.00
N LYS A 166 2.65 -10.73 -14.81
CA LYS A 166 1.72 -9.61 -14.70
C LYS A 166 1.97 -8.78 -13.44
N ILE A 167 2.26 -9.44 -12.33
CA ILE A 167 2.55 -8.79 -11.05
C ILE A 167 3.87 -8.00 -11.13
N ILE A 168 4.91 -8.60 -11.71
CA ILE A 168 6.19 -7.93 -11.97
C ILE A 168 5.96 -6.71 -12.88
N ASN A 169 5.21 -6.88 -13.98
CA ASN A 169 4.92 -5.78 -14.91
C ASN A 169 4.16 -4.64 -14.23
N TYR A 170 3.27 -4.94 -13.28
CA TYR A 170 2.59 -3.93 -12.48
C TYR A 170 3.59 -3.09 -11.67
N VAL A 171 4.46 -3.73 -10.88
CA VAL A 171 5.47 -2.98 -10.09
C VAL A 171 6.42 -2.20 -11.00
N MET A 172 6.87 -2.79 -12.11
CA MET A 172 7.77 -2.12 -13.06
C MET A 172 7.11 -0.91 -13.76
N LYS A 173 5.79 -0.98 -14.02
CA LYS A 173 5.02 0.16 -14.54
C LYS A 173 5.04 1.31 -13.54
N VAL A 174 4.75 1.05 -12.26
CA VAL A 174 4.81 2.08 -11.21
C VAL A 174 6.23 2.61 -11.05
N ALA A 175 7.25 1.74 -11.06
CA ALA A 175 8.65 2.13 -10.95
C ALA A 175 9.07 3.12 -12.06
N LYS A 176 8.53 2.93 -13.27
CA LYS A 176 8.80 3.83 -14.40
C LYS A 176 8.14 5.19 -14.22
N ILE A 177 6.92 5.24 -13.68
CA ILE A 177 6.19 6.49 -13.42
C ILE A 177 6.96 7.40 -12.46
N ILE A 178 7.50 6.81 -11.38
CA ILE A 178 8.20 7.56 -10.33
C ILE A 178 9.69 7.78 -10.60
N GLU A 179 10.23 7.35 -11.73
CA GLU A 179 11.68 7.38 -12.02
C GLU A 179 12.28 8.78 -11.84
N ASN A 180 11.57 9.82 -12.30
CA ASN A 180 12.02 11.21 -12.21
C ASN A 180 12.02 11.79 -10.79
N LEU A 181 11.36 11.11 -9.83
CA LEU A 181 11.43 11.48 -8.41
C LEU A 181 12.74 11.03 -7.74
N ASN A 182 13.60 10.31 -8.47
CA ASN A 182 14.83 9.68 -7.97
C ASN A 182 14.59 8.86 -6.69
N PRO A 183 13.64 7.89 -6.72
CA PRO A 183 13.14 7.25 -5.52
C PRO A 183 14.21 6.40 -4.83
N MET A 184 14.06 6.27 -3.50
CA MET A 184 14.86 5.39 -2.66
C MET A 184 13.97 4.37 -1.97
N LEU A 185 14.22 3.09 -2.23
CA LEU A 185 13.52 1.97 -1.60
C LEU A 185 14.29 1.43 -0.40
N PHE A 186 13.65 1.34 0.75
CA PHE A 186 14.10 0.56 1.90
C PHE A 186 13.25 -0.70 2.00
N TYR A 187 13.87 -1.86 1.82
CA TYR A 187 13.25 -3.16 2.01
C TYR A 187 13.60 -3.68 3.41
N VAL A 188 12.61 -3.75 4.29
CA VAL A 188 12.77 -4.23 5.66
C VAL A 188 12.77 -5.75 5.66
N GLU A 189 13.80 -6.36 6.24
CA GLU A 189 13.99 -7.80 6.33
C GLU A 189 13.99 -8.28 7.79
N GLN A 190 13.65 -9.55 7.94
CA GLN A 190 13.75 -10.33 9.16
C GLN A 190 14.35 -11.69 8.79
N ASP A 191 15.31 -12.18 9.59
CA ASP A 191 15.92 -13.49 9.39
C ASP A 191 14.89 -14.61 9.60
N ASP A 192 14.06 -14.46 10.63
CA ASP A 192 13.00 -15.40 10.98
C ASP A 192 11.61 -14.80 10.67
N LEU A 193 11.11 -15.14 9.48
CA LEU A 193 9.79 -14.75 9.00
C LEU A 193 8.69 -15.31 9.89
N GLU A 194 8.78 -16.59 10.26
CA GLU A 194 7.75 -17.26 11.05
C GLU A 194 7.62 -16.61 12.42
N PHE A 195 8.74 -16.40 13.12
CA PHE A 195 8.76 -15.70 14.38
C PHE A 195 8.13 -14.31 14.26
N SER A 196 8.55 -13.54 13.26
CA SER A 196 8.08 -12.16 13.04
C SER A 196 6.58 -12.11 12.77
N PHE A 197 6.06 -13.04 11.96
CA PHE A 197 4.64 -13.11 11.66
C PHE A 197 3.82 -13.56 12.86
N ARG A 198 4.25 -14.61 13.59
CA ARG A 198 3.58 -15.05 14.82
C ARG A 198 3.60 -13.99 15.91
N LYS A 199 4.68 -13.21 16.01
CA LYS A 199 4.76 -12.03 16.89
C LYS A 199 3.69 -11.00 16.50
N ALA A 200 3.57 -10.67 15.22
CA ALA A 200 2.55 -9.73 14.73
C ALA A 200 1.11 -10.23 15.01
N LEU A 201 0.84 -11.53 14.84
CA LEU A 201 -0.47 -12.12 15.16
C LEU A 201 -0.82 -12.02 16.66
N LYS A 202 0.18 -12.04 17.55
CA LYS A 202 -0.02 -11.89 19.01
C LYS A 202 -0.20 -10.44 19.45
N GLU A 203 0.48 -9.51 18.77
CA GLU A 203 0.48 -8.08 19.13
C GLU A 203 -0.75 -7.33 18.60
N ARG A 204 -1.40 -7.84 17.55
CA ARG A 204 -2.56 -7.21 16.91
C ARG A 204 -3.88 -7.81 17.40
N ASN A 205 -4.99 -7.11 17.13
CA ASN A 205 -6.31 -7.55 17.57
C ASN A 205 -6.76 -8.85 16.85
N PRO A 206 -7.67 -9.64 17.46
CA PRO A 206 -8.12 -10.91 16.89
C PRO A 206 -8.78 -10.78 15.51
N GLU A 207 -9.46 -9.66 15.23
CA GLU A 207 -10.09 -9.41 13.94
C GLU A 207 -9.05 -9.31 12.83
N TRP A 208 -7.96 -8.57 13.06
CA TRP A 208 -6.85 -8.47 12.13
C TRP A 208 -6.14 -9.80 11.97
N SER A 209 -5.85 -10.49 13.08
CA SER A 209 -5.10 -11.76 13.05
C SER A 209 -5.86 -12.86 12.32
N THR A 210 -7.18 -12.93 12.50
CA THR A 210 -8.04 -13.88 11.76
C THR A 210 -8.18 -13.44 10.31
N GLY A 211 -8.45 -12.15 10.07
CA GLY A 211 -8.65 -11.59 8.73
C GLY A 211 -7.44 -11.75 7.82
N ILE A 212 -6.21 -11.53 8.32
CA ILE A 212 -5.02 -11.70 7.47
C ILE A 212 -4.75 -13.16 7.11
N VAL A 213 -4.98 -14.10 8.03
CA VAL A 213 -4.82 -15.54 7.76
C VAL A 213 -5.84 -15.96 6.70
N ASP A 214 -7.11 -15.62 6.90
CA ASP A 214 -8.18 -15.95 5.96
C ASP A 214 -7.95 -15.32 4.58
N TYR A 215 -7.55 -14.04 4.53
CA TYR A 215 -7.23 -13.34 3.29
C TYR A 215 -6.09 -14.02 2.53
N TYR A 216 -5.13 -14.63 3.25
CA TYR A 216 -3.95 -15.23 2.64
C TYR A 216 -4.22 -16.65 2.15
N THR A 217 -5.12 -17.39 2.81
CA THR A 217 -5.30 -18.82 2.54
C THR A 217 -6.56 -19.15 1.74
N ASN A 218 -7.61 -18.32 1.79
CA ASN A 218 -8.92 -18.67 1.21
C ASN A 218 -9.15 -18.17 -0.22
N GLN A 219 -8.13 -17.57 -0.85
CA GLN A 219 -8.19 -16.99 -2.19
C GLN A 219 -6.82 -17.07 -2.90
N GLY A 220 -6.81 -16.73 -4.18
CA GLY A 220 -5.63 -16.70 -5.06
C GLY A 220 -4.61 -17.79 -4.78
N TYR A 221 -3.35 -17.38 -4.61
CA TYR A 221 -2.22 -18.28 -4.41
C TYR A 221 -2.42 -19.27 -3.25
N GLY A 222 -2.94 -18.82 -2.11
CA GLY A 222 -3.14 -19.69 -0.94
C GLY A 222 -4.12 -20.82 -1.22
N LYS A 223 -5.24 -20.49 -1.87
CA LYS A 223 -6.27 -21.46 -2.24
C LYS A 223 -5.76 -22.44 -3.31
N GLU A 224 -5.07 -21.94 -4.33
CA GLU A 224 -4.50 -22.76 -5.41
C GLU A 224 -3.50 -23.81 -4.91
N HIS A 225 -2.77 -23.49 -3.84
CA HIS A 225 -1.76 -24.37 -3.23
C HIS A 225 -2.29 -25.15 -2.02
N ASN A 226 -3.61 -25.10 -1.76
CA ASN A 226 -4.26 -25.77 -0.62
C ASN A 226 -3.63 -25.38 0.74
N HIS A 227 -3.13 -24.16 0.86
CA HIS A 227 -2.66 -23.62 2.12
C HIS A 227 -3.84 -23.25 3.02
N SER A 228 -3.72 -23.52 4.32
CA SER A 228 -4.77 -23.20 5.30
C SER A 228 -4.19 -22.86 6.68
N GLY A 229 -4.92 -22.04 7.42
CA GLY A 229 -4.54 -21.60 8.77
C GLY A 229 -3.21 -20.83 8.80
N VAL A 230 -2.67 -20.67 10.00
CA VAL A 230 -1.44 -19.89 10.24
C VAL A 230 -0.24 -20.47 9.48
N GLU A 231 -0.10 -21.80 9.45
CA GLU A 231 0.99 -22.47 8.72
C GLU A 231 0.89 -22.21 7.21
N GLY A 232 -0.33 -22.26 6.66
CA GLY A 232 -0.59 -21.91 5.28
C GLY A 232 -0.24 -20.45 4.98
N ALA A 233 -0.64 -19.51 5.85
CA ALA A 233 -0.31 -18.10 5.70
C ALA A 233 1.21 -17.84 5.71
N ILE A 234 1.97 -18.59 6.53
CA ILE A 234 3.44 -18.55 6.53
C ILE A 234 3.99 -19.03 5.18
N LYS A 235 3.46 -20.10 4.58
CA LYS A 235 3.87 -20.56 3.24
C LYS A 235 3.55 -19.56 2.13
N VAL A 236 2.40 -18.89 2.21
CA VAL A 236 2.06 -17.79 1.29
C VAL A 236 3.06 -16.64 1.44
N LEU A 237 3.43 -16.28 2.67
CA LEU A 237 4.43 -15.25 2.95
C LEU A 237 5.84 -15.61 2.48
N GLU A 238 6.27 -16.87 2.61
CA GLU A 238 7.53 -17.35 2.06
C GLU A 238 7.57 -17.18 0.54
N ALA A 239 6.51 -17.60 -0.15
CA ALA A 239 6.38 -17.45 -1.60
C ALA A 239 6.34 -15.97 -2.02
N ARG A 240 5.60 -15.14 -1.27
CA ARG A 240 5.54 -13.70 -1.49
C ARG A 240 6.91 -13.06 -1.32
N ARG A 241 7.67 -13.39 -0.27
CA ARG A 241 9.04 -12.90 -0.05
C ARG A 241 9.92 -13.18 -1.25
N ASN A 242 9.87 -14.40 -1.80
CA ASN A 242 10.70 -14.76 -2.93
C ASN A 242 10.38 -13.89 -4.16
N LEU A 243 9.11 -13.61 -4.42
CA LEU A 243 8.70 -12.70 -5.50
C LEU A 243 9.07 -11.24 -5.21
N GLU A 244 8.90 -10.75 -3.98
CA GLU A 244 9.34 -9.40 -3.59
C GLU A 244 10.85 -9.22 -3.79
N LEU A 245 11.66 -10.24 -3.49
CA LEU A 245 13.11 -10.21 -3.68
C LEU A 245 13.50 -10.27 -5.17
N GLU A 246 12.81 -11.07 -5.98
CA GLU A 246 13.02 -11.09 -7.43
C GLU A 246 12.74 -9.69 -8.03
N ILE A 247 11.61 -9.08 -7.65
CA ILE A 247 11.26 -7.72 -8.05
C ILE A 247 12.31 -6.71 -7.54
N PHE A 248 12.69 -6.82 -6.27
CA PHE A 248 13.71 -5.96 -5.67
C PHE A 248 14.97 -5.96 -6.51
N ASP A 249 15.46 -7.12 -6.94
CA ASP A 249 16.68 -7.26 -7.75
C ASP A 249 16.54 -6.63 -9.14
N MET A 250 15.35 -6.71 -9.75
CA MET A 250 15.04 -6.10 -11.06
C MET A 250 14.98 -4.56 -11.03
N LEU A 251 14.63 -3.95 -9.90
CA LEU A 251 14.49 -2.50 -9.78
C LEU A 251 15.82 -1.76 -9.99
N LYS A 252 15.81 -0.71 -10.81
CA LYS A 252 17.01 0.10 -11.11
C LYS A 252 17.19 1.33 -10.22
N MET A 253 16.20 1.62 -9.36
CA MET A 253 16.26 2.73 -8.42
C MET A 253 17.24 2.46 -7.28
N LYS A 254 17.53 3.50 -6.49
CA LYS A 254 18.30 3.34 -5.26
C LYS A 254 17.52 2.44 -4.31
N LYS A 255 18.17 1.41 -3.79
CA LYS A 255 17.52 0.42 -2.94
C LYS A 255 18.47 -0.11 -1.88
N GLU A 256 17.96 -0.27 -0.67
CA GLU A 256 18.70 -0.73 0.50
C GLU A 256 17.87 -1.78 1.25
N LYS A 257 18.51 -2.86 1.67
CA LYS A 257 17.93 -3.83 2.60
C LYS A 257 18.30 -3.45 4.02
N ILE A 258 17.33 -3.45 4.93
CA ILE A 258 17.55 -3.15 6.34
C ILE A 258 16.99 -4.29 7.18
N ASN A 259 17.87 -4.93 7.93
CA ASN A 259 17.51 -6.07 8.79
C ASN A 259 17.07 -5.57 10.18
N ASN A 260 15.85 -5.91 10.58
CA ASN A 260 15.24 -5.52 11.86
C ASN A 260 15.14 -6.68 12.87
N THR A 261 15.95 -7.73 12.73
CA THR A 261 15.86 -8.95 13.56
C THR A 261 16.16 -8.75 15.03
N LYS A 262 16.98 -7.76 15.37
CA LYS A 262 17.28 -7.48 16.78
C LYS A 262 16.17 -6.75 17.51
N TYR A 263 15.26 -6.08 16.80
CA TYR A 263 14.26 -5.17 17.39
C TYR A 263 14.88 -4.12 18.35
N GLU A 264 16.14 -3.72 18.11
CA GLU A 264 16.87 -2.74 18.91
C GLU A 264 16.82 -1.37 18.25
N ILE A 265 16.01 -0.46 18.80
CA ILE A 265 15.68 0.80 18.13
C ILE A 265 16.90 1.70 17.88
N ASP A 266 17.86 1.77 18.82
CA ASP A 266 19.01 2.68 18.72
C ASP A 266 20.01 2.24 17.65
N SER A 267 20.36 0.94 17.63
CA SER A 267 21.25 0.37 16.63
C SER A 267 20.60 0.42 15.25
N TYR A 268 19.29 0.14 15.16
CA TYR A 268 18.51 0.23 13.93
C TYR A 268 18.43 1.67 13.40
N ARG A 269 18.20 2.65 14.28
CA ARG A 269 18.20 4.09 13.92
C ARG A 269 19.57 4.53 13.41
N SER A 270 20.67 4.03 14.01
CA SER A 270 22.03 4.31 13.51
C SER A 270 22.23 3.78 12.09
N MET A 271 21.81 2.54 11.83
CA MET A 271 21.90 1.94 10.49
C MET A 271 21.12 2.77 9.45
N LEU A 272 19.91 3.22 9.78
CA LEU A 272 19.12 4.08 8.89
C LEU A 272 19.83 5.42 8.61
N LYS A 273 20.41 6.05 9.63
CA LYS A 273 21.18 7.30 9.48
C LYS A 273 22.36 7.12 8.52
N ASP A 274 23.12 6.04 8.65
CA ASP A 274 24.27 5.78 7.78
C ASP A 274 23.84 5.65 6.32
N LYS A 275 22.77 4.90 6.06
CA LYS A 275 22.20 4.70 4.72
C LYS A 275 21.64 5.98 4.11
N LEU A 276 20.98 6.82 4.91
CA LEU A 276 20.46 8.11 4.47
C LEU A 276 21.59 9.13 4.23
N THR A 277 22.63 9.15 5.07
CA THR A 277 23.74 10.12 4.98
C THR A 277 24.56 9.91 3.71
N ILE A 278 24.81 8.65 3.31
CA ILE A 278 25.45 8.31 2.03
C ILE A 278 24.71 8.97 0.84
N GLN A 279 23.41 9.24 0.98
CA GLN A 279 22.57 9.85 -0.06
C GLN A 279 22.45 11.38 0.06
N MET A 280 22.91 11.98 1.15
CA MET A 280 22.92 13.43 1.33
C MET A 280 24.21 14.10 0.81
N VAL A 281 25.32 13.35 0.73
CA VAL A 281 26.67 13.86 0.39
C VAL A 281 27.02 13.67 -1.10
N LYS A 282 26.03 13.75 -2.01
CA LYS A 282 26.26 13.72 -3.46
C LYS A 282 25.50 14.81 -4.17
#